data_AF-A0A800FHV8-F1
#
_entry.id   AF-A0A800FHV8-F1
#
_cell.length_a   1.000
_cell.length_b   1.000
_cell.length_c   1.000
_cell.angle_alpha   90.00
_cell.angle_beta   90.00
_cell.angle_gamma   90.00
#
_symmetry.space_group_name_H-M   'P 1'
#
loop_
_entity.id
_entity.type
_entity.pdbx_description
1 polymer ?
#
loop_
_entity_poly.entity_id
_entity_poly.type
_entity_poly.pdbx_seq_one_letter_code
_entity_poly.pdbx_strand_id
1 'polypeptide(L)'
;MPENNVNAVTWGVFPGQEIMQPTIVDTRSFLIWKDEAFSLWIDDWANIYDTKSESYKLLNEVYNTYYLVNIVDNNFVDGDMLKHILSS
;
A
#
# COMPACT_ATOMS: atom_id res chain seq x y z
N MET A 1 13.67 2.86 4.15
CA MET A 1 13.57 4.29 3.80
C MET A 1 13.62 5.10 5.09
N PRO A 2 14.29 6.27 5.12
CA PRO A 2 14.21 7.19 6.26
C PRO A 2 12.77 7.65 6.52
N GLU A 3 12.43 8.02 7.77
CA GLU A 3 11.06 8.39 8.23
C GLU A 3 10.38 9.55 7.48
N ASN A 4 11.06 10.23 6.55
CA ASN A 4 10.50 11.32 5.74
C ASN A 4 10.85 11.17 4.25
N ASN A 5 10.90 9.93 3.75
CA ASN A 5 11.17 9.69 2.33
C ASN A 5 9.88 9.80 1.51
N VAL A 6 9.94 10.66 0.50
CA VAL A 6 8.91 10.88 -0.51
C VAL A 6 9.46 10.47 -1.87
N ASN A 7 8.73 9.62 -2.59
CA ASN A 7 9.09 9.17 -3.93
C ASN A 7 7.99 9.54 -4.93
N ALA A 8 8.32 10.25 -6.00
CA ALA A 8 7.36 10.53 -7.08
C ALA A 8 7.18 9.28 -7.95
N VAL A 9 5.93 8.87 -8.16
CA VAL A 9 5.59 7.66 -8.94
C VAL A 9 4.87 7.98 -10.24
N THR A 10 4.29 9.18 -10.34
CA THR A 10 3.69 9.69 -11.57
C THR A 10 4.22 11.10 -11.83
N TRP A 11 4.78 11.34 -13.00
CA TRP A 11 5.22 12.67 -13.42
C TRP A 11 5.03 12.89 -14.93
N GLY A 12 5.02 14.16 -15.35
CA GLY A 12 4.88 14.55 -16.75
C GLY A 12 5.72 15.77 -17.10
N VAL A 13 6.24 15.78 -18.33
CA VAL A 13 7.01 16.90 -18.91
C VAL A 13 6.24 17.44 -20.12
N PHE A 14 5.92 18.72 -20.09
CA PHE A 14 5.13 19.38 -21.14
C PHE A 14 5.85 20.62 -21.68
N PRO A 15 5.80 20.90 -23.00
CA PRO A 15 6.49 22.05 -23.58
C PRO A 15 6.02 23.37 -22.97
N GLY A 16 6.97 24.19 -22.52
CA GLY A 16 6.68 25.51 -21.94
C GLY A 16 6.02 25.47 -20.55
N GLN A 17 6.03 24.32 -19.87
CA GLN A 17 5.50 24.15 -18.51
C GLN A 17 6.56 23.54 -17.58
N GLU A 18 6.39 23.73 -16.28
CA GLU A 18 7.19 23.05 -15.26
C GLU A 18 6.85 21.55 -15.18
N ILE A 19 7.75 20.76 -14.60
CA ILE A 19 7.53 19.32 -14.40
C ILE A 19 6.41 19.13 -13.38
N MET A 20 5.42 18.33 -13.74
CA MET A 20 4.29 18.01 -12.88
C MET A 20 4.49 16.66 -12.23
N GLN A 21 4.29 16.55 -10.91
CA GLN A 21 4.42 15.30 -10.14
C GLN A 21 3.17 15.07 -9.27
N PRO A 22 2.03 14.69 -9.85
CA PRO A 22 0.75 14.65 -9.14
C PRO A 22 0.62 13.51 -8.12
N THR A 23 1.47 12.49 -8.18
CA THR A 23 1.34 11.30 -7.31
C THR A 23 2.69 10.92 -6.71
N ILE A 24 2.69 10.79 -5.39
CA ILE A 24 3.86 10.44 -4.57
C ILE A 24 3.53 9.26 -3.65
N VAL A 25 4.57 8.52 -3.27
CA VAL A 25 4.56 7.61 -2.14
C VAL A 25 5.33 8.28 -1.00
N ASP A 26 4.64 8.58 0.09
CA ASP A 26 5.24 9.16 1.30
C ASP A 26 5.15 8.17 2.46
N THR A 27 6.29 7.95 3.13
CA THR A 27 6.41 7.02 4.25
C THR A 27 5.53 7.46 5.42
N ARG A 28 5.45 8.77 5.70
CA ARG A 28 4.66 9.28 6.83
C ARG A 28 3.17 9.18 6.57
N SER A 29 2.71 9.58 5.38
CA SER A 29 1.32 9.37 4.95
C SER A 29 0.92 7.90 4.99
N PHE A 30 1.79 6.98 4.57
CA PHE A 30 1.52 5.55 4.63
C PHE A 30 1.34 5.04 6.07
N LEU A 31 2.19 5.48 7.01
CA LEU A 31 2.09 5.09 8.41
C LEU A 31 0.84 5.63 9.11
N ILE A 32 0.29 6.76 8.65
CA ILE A 32 -1.00 7.28 9.14
C ILE A 32 -2.15 6.50 8.49
N TRP A 33 -2.08 6.31 7.18
CA TRP A 33 -3.12 5.61 6.42
C TRP A 33 -3.26 4.14 6.81
N LYS A 34 -2.19 3.48 7.27
CA LYS A 34 -2.24 2.05 7.65
C LYS A 34 -3.34 1.76 8.67
N ASP A 35 -3.59 2.68 9.61
CA ASP A 35 -4.55 2.44 10.69
C ASP A 35 -5.98 2.41 10.11
N GLU A 36 -6.29 3.30 9.18
CA GLU A 36 -7.54 3.28 8.41
C GLU A 36 -7.64 2.04 7.51
N ALA A 37 -6.56 1.69 6.80
CA ALA A 37 -6.54 0.51 5.93
C ALA A 37 -6.78 -0.80 6.71
N PHE A 38 -6.19 -0.94 7.90
CA PHE A 38 -6.39 -2.11 8.74
C PHE A 38 -7.77 -2.13 9.40
N SER A 39 -8.35 -0.97 9.75
CA SER A 39 -9.66 -0.93 10.40
C SER A 39 -10.76 -1.54 9.52
N LEU A 40 -10.67 -1.40 8.20
CA LEU A 40 -11.62 -2.00 7.24
C LEU A 40 -11.77 -3.52 7.39
N TRP A 41 -10.71 -4.24 7.81
CA TRP A 41 -10.81 -5.69 8.04
C TRP A 41 -11.80 -6.03 9.16
N ILE A 42 -11.86 -5.20 10.20
CA ILE A 42 -12.68 -5.46 11.39
C ILE A 42 -14.00 -4.72 11.29
N ASP A 43 -13.94 -3.40 11.09
CA ASP A 43 -15.07 -2.49 11.20
C ASP A 43 -16.12 -2.75 10.11
N ASP A 44 -15.65 -3.07 8.91
CA ASP A 44 -16.53 -3.30 7.76
C ASP A 44 -16.70 -4.79 7.46
N TRP A 45 -15.59 -5.54 7.35
CA TRP A 45 -15.66 -6.92 6.85
C TRP A 45 -15.92 -7.97 7.93
N ALA A 46 -15.26 -7.91 9.09
CA ALA A 46 -15.51 -8.91 10.13
C ALA A 46 -16.91 -8.75 10.72
N ASN A 47 -17.37 -7.51 10.90
CA ASN A 47 -18.62 -7.18 11.57
C ASN A 47 -19.91 -7.67 10.87
N ILE A 48 -19.85 -8.11 9.61
CA ILE A 48 -21.01 -8.74 8.95
C ILE A 48 -21.23 -10.20 9.39
N TYR A 49 -20.27 -10.79 10.12
CA TYR A 49 -20.33 -12.17 10.59
C TYR A 49 -20.57 -12.25 12.10
N ASP A 50 -21.14 -13.36 12.55
CA ASP A 50 -21.22 -13.67 13.99
C ASP A 50 -19.80 -13.80 14.57
N THR A 51 -19.57 -13.22 15.75
CA THR A 51 -18.23 -13.14 16.37
C THR A 51 -17.65 -14.50 16.75
N LYS A 52 -18.46 -15.57 16.80
CA LYS A 52 -18.01 -16.95 17.05
C LYS A 52 -17.78 -17.73 15.76
N SER A 53 -18.17 -17.20 14.61
CA SER A 53 -18.02 -17.85 13.32
C SER A 53 -16.54 -18.00 12.91
N GLU A 54 -16.26 -19.01 12.10
CA GLU A 54 -14.91 -19.21 11.54
C GLU A 54 -14.52 -18.06 10.61
N SER A 55 -15.47 -17.46 9.90
CA SER A 55 -15.24 -16.27 9.04
C SER A 55 -14.75 -15.07 9.85
N TYR A 56 -15.37 -14.78 11.00
CA TYR A 56 -14.94 -13.68 11.87
C TYR A 56 -13.54 -13.91 12.42
N LYS A 57 -13.23 -15.15 12.84
CA LYS A 57 -11.90 -15.53 13.36
C LYS A 57 -10.81 -15.35 12.29
N LEU A 58 -11.06 -15.79 11.05
CA LEU A 58 -10.14 -15.64 9.94
C LEU A 58 -9.79 -14.16 9.69
N LEU A 59 -10.80 -13.29 9.64
CA LEU A 59 -10.58 -11.86 9.39
C LEU A 59 -9.81 -11.19 10.54
N ASN A 60 -10.07 -11.62 11.78
CA ASN A 60 -9.27 -11.19 12.93
C ASN A 60 -7.83 -11.69 12.86
N GLU A 61 -7.59 -12.92 12.41
CA GLU A 61 -6.24 -13.44 12.23
C GLU A 61 -5.47 -12.61 11.20
N VAL A 62 -6.09 -12.29 10.06
CA VAL A 62 -5.49 -11.43 9.02
C VAL A 62 -5.13 -10.06 9.61
N TYR A 63 -6.07 -9.40 10.29
CA TYR A 63 -5.83 -8.10 10.93
C TYR A 63 -4.64 -8.12 11.90
N ASN A 64 -4.50 -9.19 12.70
CA ASN A 64 -3.48 -9.26 13.75
C ASN A 64 -2.11 -9.76 13.27
N THR A 65 -2.04 -10.47 12.14
CA THR A 65 -0.82 -11.20 11.74
C THR A 65 -0.23 -10.76 10.41
N TYR A 66 -0.99 -10.08 9.54
CA TYR A 66 -0.53 -9.71 8.20
C TYR A 66 0.16 -8.34 8.22
N TYR A 67 1.08 -8.14 7.28
CA TYR A 67 1.69 -6.84 7.03
C TYR A 67 1.02 -6.16 5.83
N LEU A 68 0.81 -4.85 5.97
CA LEU A 68 0.47 -3.98 4.85
C LEU A 68 1.77 -3.53 4.19
N VAL A 69 1.90 -3.81 2.89
CA VAL A 69 3.14 -3.59 2.14
C VAL A 69 2.86 -2.73 0.92
N ASN A 70 3.71 -1.73 0.69
CA ASN A 70 3.77 -0.93 -0.54
C ASN A 70 5.16 -1.09 -1.16
N ILE A 71 5.22 -1.45 -2.43
CA ILE A 71 6.47 -1.69 -3.17
C ILE A 71 6.45 -0.86 -4.45
N VAL A 72 7.55 -0.17 -4.74
CA VAL A 72 7.73 0.64 -5.95
C VAL A 72 8.92 0.13 -6.74
N ASP A 73 8.69 -0.24 -8.00
CA ASP A 73 9.76 -0.48 -8.97
C ASP A 73 10.21 0.88 -9.54
N ASN A 74 11.43 1.29 -9.23
CA ASN A 74 11.98 2.55 -9.71
C ASN A 74 12.56 2.43 -11.12
N ASN A 75 12.71 1.22 -11.67
CA ASN A 75 13.15 1.03 -13.05
C ASN A 75 11.96 1.21 -14.00
N PHE A 76 11.53 2.45 -14.23
CA PHE A 76 10.37 2.73 -15.09
C PHE A 76 10.62 2.46 -16.59
N VAL A 77 11.86 2.18 -17.01
CA VAL A 77 12.22 1.90 -18.41
C VAL A 77 12.16 0.41 -18.70
N ASP A 78 12.85 -0.39 -17.89
CA ASP A 78 13.03 -1.85 -18.11
C ASP A 78 12.59 -2.69 -16.90
N GLY A 79 11.75 -2.14 -16.02
CA GLY A 79 11.32 -2.80 -14.79
C GLY A 79 10.49 -4.06 -15.05
N ASP A 80 10.79 -5.12 -14.30
CA ASP A 80 10.07 -6.39 -14.30
C ASP A 80 10.04 -6.98 -12.88
N MET A 81 9.79 -6.12 -11.89
CA MET A 81 9.79 -6.48 -10.47
C MET A 81 8.94 -7.71 -10.15
N LEU A 82 7.75 -7.86 -10.76
CA LEU A 82 6.85 -8.97 -10.44
C LEU A 82 7.48 -10.33 -10.77
N LYS A 83 8.22 -10.44 -11.89
CA LYS A 83 8.95 -11.68 -12.17
C LYS A 83 10.01 -11.95 -11.11
N HIS A 84 10.80 -10.95 -10.73
CA HIS A 84 11.85 -11.12 -9.74
C HIS A 84 11.33 -11.55 -8.36
N ILE A 85 10.21 -10.98 -7.92
CA ILE A 85 9.60 -11.33 -6.62
C ILE A 85 8.96 -12.72 -6.66
N LEU A 86 8.26 -13.07 -7.74
CA LEU A 86 7.51 -14.33 -7.84
C LEU A 86 8.37 -15.54 -8.24
N SER A 87 9.55 -15.31 -8.84
CA SER A 87 10.48 -16.39 -9.23
C SER A 87 11.48 -16.78 -8.12
N SER A 88 11.38 -16.17 -6.94
CA SER A 88 12.29 -16.37 -5.81
C SER A 88 11.82 -17.47 -4.87
#